data_AF-X1IJ35-F1
#
_entry.id   AF-X1IJ35-F1
#
_cell.length_a   1.000
_cell.length_b   1.000
_cell.length_c   1.000
_cell.angle_alpha   90.00
_cell.angle_beta   90.00
_cell.angle_gamma   90.00
#
_symmetry.space_group_name_H-M   'P 1'
#
loop_
_entity.id
_entity.type
_entity.pdbx_description
1 polymer ?
#
loop_
_entity_poly.entity_id
_entity_poly.type
_entity_poly.pdbx_seq_one_letter_code
_entity_poly.pdbx_strand_id
1 'polypeptide(L)'
;PEIALTAQTVQRFSSRFEKIAVMHSGLTAAQRNVQWQKIKSGDADVVIGARSAVFAPLARPGLIVVDEEHEPSYKQDTAPRYNGRDVAIKRAQLCNAHCILGSATPSLETLFNCRGKKHFNVVHLPKRVMDLAFPEMKLVDLREGFFTRDGVNLISEPLAEHLKETIAKNEQAILLLNRRGYSNFVFCPSCRHTLHCRNCDVTLTFHKSKRAAYDRMRTVTGKHINYGYAVCHYCLAQTLVPEKCPLCGKGMAMIGLGSQRLEEELAKKFPQA
;
A
#
# COMPACT_ATOMS: atom_id res chain seq x y z
N PRO A 1 -5.85 -12.57 -4.09
CA PRO A 1 -6.52 -11.44 -3.39
C PRO A 1 -8.04 -11.42 -3.62
N GLU A 2 -8.82 -10.78 -2.74
CA GLU A 2 -10.29 -10.67 -2.91
C GLU A 2 -10.69 -9.97 -4.21
N ILE A 3 -9.91 -8.97 -4.63
CA ILE A 3 -10.11 -8.20 -5.87
C ILE A 3 -9.68 -9.00 -7.12
N ALA A 4 -8.80 -10.01 -6.96
CA ALA A 4 -8.31 -10.82 -8.08
C ALA A 4 -9.32 -11.88 -8.56
N LEU A 5 -10.41 -12.09 -7.81
CA LEU A 5 -11.53 -12.96 -8.18
C LEU A 5 -12.46 -12.26 -9.16
N THR A 6 -11.89 -11.75 -10.24
CA THR A 6 -12.65 -11.17 -11.34
C THR A 6 -13.41 -12.28 -12.07
N ALA A 7 -14.51 -11.91 -12.73
CA ALA A 7 -15.25 -12.82 -13.61
C ALA A 7 -14.32 -13.45 -14.67
N GLN A 8 -13.32 -12.70 -15.15
CA GLN A 8 -12.31 -13.18 -16.09
C GLN A 8 -11.47 -14.33 -15.51
N THR A 9 -11.00 -14.21 -14.27
CA THR A 9 -10.23 -15.28 -13.61
C THR A 9 -11.09 -16.53 -13.48
N VAL A 10 -12.33 -16.39 -12.99
CA VAL A 10 -13.24 -17.54 -12.84
C VAL A 10 -13.51 -18.19 -14.20
N GLN A 11 -13.81 -17.42 -15.24
CA GLN A 11 -14.08 -17.93 -16.59
C GLN A 11 -12.86 -18.68 -17.17
N ARG A 12 -11.65 -18.17 -16.94
CA ARG A 12 -10.41 -18.82 -17.39
C ARG A 12 -10.18 -20.18 -16.71
N PHE A 13 -10.58 -20.32 -15.45
CA PHE A 13 -10.53 -21.61 -14.78
C PHE A 13 -11.67 -22.53 -15.22
N SER A 14 -12.89 -22.02 -15.39
CA SER A 14 -14.02 -22.79 -15.92
C SER A 14 -13.77 -23.34 -17.32
N SER A 15 -12.98 -22.65 -18.16
CA SER A 15 -12.62 -23.15 -19.49
C SER A 15 -11.55 -24.24 -19.45
N ARG A 16 -10.80 -24.36 -18.35
CA ARG A 16 -9.69 -25.32 -18.19
C ARG A 16 -10.06 -26.54 -17.35
N PHE A 17 -10.99 -26.38 -16.41
CA PHE A 17 -11.40 -27.38 -15.43
C PHE A 17 -12.91 -27.54 -15.41
N GLU A 18 -13.40 -28.77 -15.44
CA GLU A 18 -14.84 -29.07 -15.47
C GLU A 18 -15.50 -28.91 -14.09
N LYS A 19 -14.83 -29.38 -13.02
CA LYS A 19 -15.38 -29.41 -11.65
C LYS A 19 -14.76 -28.33 -10.77
N ILE A 20 -15.30 -27.10 -10.89
CA ILE A 20 -14.86 -25.98 -10.06
C ILE A 20 -15.89 -25.58 -9.01
N ALA A 21 -15.42 -25.05 -7.88
CA ALA A 21 -16.23 -24.33 -6.90
C ALA A 21 -15.62 -22.96 -6.62
N VAL A 22 -16.48 -21.96 -6.42
CA VAL A 22 -16.05 -20.57 -6.19
C VAL A 22 -16.49 -20.12 -4.80
N MET A 23 -15.58 -19.53 -4.02
CA MET A 23 -15.83 -19.04 -2.66
C MET A 23 -15.29 -17.63 -2.46
N HIS A 24 -16.18 -16.64 -2.42
CA HIS A 24 -15.82 -15.25 -2.09
C HIS A 24 -16.91 -14.56 -1.24
N SER A 25 -16.58 -13.37 -0.73
CA SER A 25 -17.44 -12.56 0.14
C SER A 25 -18.77 -12.17 -0.53
N GLY A 26 -18.75 -11.87 -1.83
CA GLY A 26 -19.93 -11.51 -2.61
C GLY A 26 -21.00 -12.61 -2.79
N LEU A 27 -20.76 -13.85 -2.35
CA LEU A 27 -21.80 -14.90 -2.37
C LEU A 27 -22.74 -14.76 -1.18
N THR A 28 -24.04 -14.93 -1.43
CA THR A 28 -25.05 -15.06 -0.37
C THR A 28 -24.79 -16.31 0.48
N ALA A 29 -25.37 -16.36 1.69
CA ALA A 29 -25.24 -17.52 2.57
C ALA A 29 -25.72 -18.82 1.90
N ALA A 30 -26.83 -18.76 1.16
CA ALA A 30 -27.37 -19.91 0.43
C ALA A 30 -26.41 -20.39 -0.68
N GLN A 31 -25.92 -19.47 -1.51
CA GLN A 31 -24.95 -19.79 -2.57
C GLN A 31 -23.66 -20.37 -1.99
N ARG A 32 -23.16 -19.80 -0.90
CA ARG A 32 -21.96 -20.29 -0.22
C ARG A 32 -22.17 -21.70 0.33
N ASN A 33 -23.34 -22.00 0.89
CA ASN A 33 -23.67 -23.35 1.36
C ASN A 33 -23.72 -24.36 0.19
N VAL A 34 -24.31 -23.99 -0.95
CA VAL A 34 -24.31 -24.84 -2.15
C VAL A 34 -22.87 -25.17 -2.60
N GLN A 35 -22.00 -24.16 -2.70
CA GLN A 35 -20.59 -24.37 -3.03
C GLN A 35 -19.88 -25.23 -1.99
N TRP A 36 -20.18 -25.02 -0.70
CA TRP A 36 -19.62 -25.80 0.40
C TRP A 36 -19.99 -27.29 0.33
N GLN A 37 -21.26 -27.60 0.09
CA GLN A 37 -21.73 -28.98 -0.08
C GLN A 37 -21.09 -29.61 -1.31
N LYS A 38 -21.02 -28.89 -2.44
CA LYS A 38 -20.35 -29.34 -3.67
C LYS A 38 -18.89 -29.74 -3.43
N ILE A 39 -18.16 -28.95 -2.64
CA ILE A 39 -16.76 -29.28 -2.31
C ILE A 39 -16.69 -30.49 -1.38
N LYS A 40 -17.59 -30.56 -0.40
CA LYS A 40 -17.63 -31.63 0.60
C LYS A 40 -18.00 -32.99 -0.01
N SER A 41 -18.90 -33.02 -0.99
CA SER A 41 -19.32 -34.23 -1.71
C SER A 41 -18.26 -34.75 -2.69
N GLY A 42 -17.24 -33.96 -3.01
CA GLY A 42 -16.25 -34.29 -4.03
C GLY A 42 -16.65 -33.90 -5.46
N ASP A 43 -17.69 -33.07 -5.61
CA ASP A 43 -18.15 -32.56 -6.92
C ASP A 43 -17.36 -31.33 -7.40
N ALA A 44 -16.29 -30.97 -6.70
CA ALA A 44 -15.35 -29.92 -7.09
C ALA A 44 -13.89 -30.39 -6.87
N ASP A 45 -13.12 -30.43 -7.95
CA ASP A 45 -11.68 -30.75 -7.92
C ASP A 45 -10.83 -29.50 -7.65
N VAL A 46 -11.34 -28.33 -8.04
CA VAL A 46 -10.66 -27.04 -7.91
C VAL A 46 -11.54 -26.06 -7.14
N VAL A 47 -11.00 -25.47 -6.08
CA VAL A 47 -11.65 -24.41 -5.32
C VAL A 47 -10.93 -23.09 -5.55
N ILE A 48 -11.66 -22.10 -6.02
CA ILE A 48 -11.16 -20.76 -6.31
C ILE A 48 -11.81 -19.80 -5.33
N GLY A 49 -11.03 -18.96 -4.68
CA GLY A 49 -11.64 -18.03 -3.75
C GLY A 49 -10.67 -17.08 -3.08
N ALA A 50 -11.25 -16.25 -2.21
CA ALA A 50 -10.50 -15.26 -1.46
C ALA A 50 -9.81 -15.94 -0.26
N ARG A 51 -9.37 -15.14 0.70
CA ARG A 51 -8.68 -15.62 1.91
C ARG A 51 -9.40 -16.76 2.63
N SER A 52 -10.73 -16.71 2.75
CA SER A 52 -11.51 -17.72 3.49
C SER A 52 -11.63 -19.07 2.79
N ALA A 53 -11.37 -19.14 1.48
CA ALA A 53 -11.39 -20.39 0.72
C ALA A 53 -10.31 -21.38 1.17
N VAL A 54 -9.27 -20.89 1.88
CA VAL A 54 -8.27 -21.74 2.54
C VAL A 54 -8.88 -22.72 3.55
N PHE A 55 -10.13 -22.51 3.98
CA PHE A 55 -10.85 -23.43 4.87
C PHE A 55 -11.82 -24.37 4.15
N ALA A 56 -11.99 -24.26 2.82
CA ALA A 56 -12.86 -25.13 2.02
C ALA A 56 -12.68 -26.61 2.37
N PRO A 57 -13.75 -27.44 2.44
CA PRO A 57 -13.72 -28.79 3.00
C PRO A 57 -13.21 -29.80 1.97
N LEU A 58 -12.22 -29.40 1.16
CA LEU A 58 -11.57 -30.27 0.20
C LEU A 58 -10.85 -31.38 0.98
N ALA A 59 -11.25 -32.63 0.75
CA ALA A 59 -10.84 -33.76 1.58
C ALA A 59 -9.33 -34.01 1.56
N ARG A 60 -8.69 -33.89 0.39
CA ARG A 60 -7.26 -34.15 0.19
C ARG A 60 -6.66 -33.17 -0.85
N PRO A 61 -6.42 -31.90 -0.50
CA PRO A 61 -5.74 -30.97 -1.42
C PRO A 61 -4.35 -31.52 -1.76
N GLY A 62 -4.02 -31.67 -3.04
CA GLY A 62 -2.65 -32.00 -3.49
C GLY A 62 -1.80 -30.77 -3.77
N LEU A 63 -2.44 -29.63 -4.03
CA LEU A 63 -1.81 -28.35 -4.34
C LEU A 63 -2.65 -27.20 -3.77
N ILE A 64 -1.98 -26.22 -3.18
CA ILE A 64 -2.57 -24.94 -2.78
C ILE A 64 -1.76 -23.83 -3.45
N VAL A 65 -2.44 -22.98 -4.23
CA VAL A 65 -1.82 -21.82 -4.89
C VAL A 65 -2.34 -20.54 -4.26
N VAL A 66 -1.43 -19.68 -3.81
CA VAL A 66 -1.73 -18.34 -3.33
C VAL A 66 -1.14 -17.36 -4.33
N ASP A 67 -2.01 -16.72 -5.11
CA ASP A 67 -1.60 -15.69 -6.06
C ASP A 67 -1.53 -14.31 -5.38
N GLU A 68 -0.59 -13.48 -5.83
CA GLU A 68 -0.21 -12.21 -5.19
C GLU A 68 -0.05 -12.35 -3.66
N GLU A 69 0.81 -13.27 -3.21
CA GLU A 69 0.95 -13.65 -1.78
C GLU A 69 1.28 -12.48 -0.85
N HIS A 70 1.91 -11.44 -1.40
CA HIS A 70 2.31 -10.22 -0.69
C HIS A 70 1.12 -9.32 -0.33
N GLU A 71 -0.06 -9.60 -0.87
CA GLU A 71 -1.18 -8.69 -0.81
C GLU A 71 -1.82 -8.66 0.61
N PRO A 72 -2.00 -7.47 1.21
CA PRO A 72 -2.47 -7.35 2.59
C PRO A 72 -3.87 -7.90 2.89
N SER A 73 -4.78 -8.01 1.91
CA SER A 73 -6.14 -8.56 2.13
C SER A 73 -6.11 -10.01 2.59
N TYR A 74 -4.99 -10.73 2.46
CA TYR A 74 -4.80 -12.03 3.10
C TYR A 74 -4.73 -11.95 4.63
N LYS A 75 -4.51 -10.79 5.24
CA LYS A 75 -4.64 -10.59 6.68
C LYS A 75 -6.11 -10.31 7.05
N GLN A 76 -6.64 -11.08 8.00
CA GLN A 76 -7.93 -10.80 8.63
C GLN A 76 -7.72 -9.89 9.85
N ASP A 77 -8.37 -8.73 9.85
CA ASP A 77 -8.29 -7.78 10.97
C ASP A 77 -9.29 -8.07 12.09
N THR A 78 -10.43 -8.71 11.77
CA THR A 78 -11.45 -9.10 12.75
C THR A 78 -11.17 -10.48 13.35
N ALA A 79 -11.73 -10.76 14.54
CA ALA A 79 -11.58 -12.08 15.16
C ALA A 79 -12.41 -13.15 14.39
N PRO A 80 -11.88 -14.37 14.20
CA PRO A 80 -10.51 -14.81 14.49
C PRO A 80 -9.51 -14.17 13.51
N ARG A 81 -8.40 -13.63 14.05
CA ARG A 81 -7.35 -13.00 13.24
C ARG A 81 -6.40 -14.06 12.71
N TYR A 82 -6.29 -14.16 11.38
CA TYR A 82 -5.36 -15.07 10.71
C TYR A 82 -4.79 -14.42 9.46
N ASN A 83 -3.71 -14.99 8.91
CA ASN A 83 -3.23 -14.67 7.58
C ASN A 83 -3.50 -15.87 6.66
N GLY A 84 -4.28 -15.67 5.60
CA GLY A 84 -4.66 -16.72 4.66
C GLY A 84 -3.47 -17.40 3.99
N ARG A 85 -2.39 -16.66 3.71
CA ARG A 85 -1.13 -17.21 3.19
C ARG A 85 -0.51 -18.19 4.17
N ASP A 86 -0.37 -17.78 5.43
CA ASP A 86 0.28 -18.61 6.45
C ASP A 86 -0.57 -19.86 6.75
N VAL A 87 -1.90 -19.71 6.76
CA VAL A 87 -2.83 -20.84 6.86
C VAL A 87 -2.72 -21.76 5.65
N ALA A 88 -2.53 -21.25 4.44
CA ALA A 88 -2.34 -22.05 3.24
C ALA A 88 -1.08 -22.91 3.32
N ILE A 89 0.04 -22.32 3.76
CA ILE A 89 1.30 -23.05 4.00
C ILE A 89 1.07 -24.15 5.04
N LYS A 90 0.42 -23.82 6.16
CA LYS A 90 0.18 -24.80 7.23
C LYS A 90 -0.77 -25.91 6.78
N ARG A 91 -1.82 -25.57 6.04
CA ARG A 91 -2.77 -26.53 5.48
C ARG A 91 -2.07 -27.47 4.49
N ALA A 92 -1.22 -26.94 3.61
CA ALA A 92 -0.44 -27.75 2.70
C ALA A 92 0.46 -28.75 3.46
N GLN A 93 1.13 -28.29 4.53
CA GLN A 93 1.90 -29.17 5.40
C GLN A 93 1.04 -30.29 6.01
N LEU A 94 -0.12 -29.95 6.58
CA LEU A 94 -1.01 -30.92 7.23
C LEU A 94 -1.61 -31.95 6.26
N CYS A 95 -1.83 -31.55 5.00
CA CYS A 95 -2.39 -32.41 3.96
C CYS A 95 -1.31 -33.13 3.13
N ASN A 96 -0.02 -32.96 3.45
CA ASN A 96 1.09 -33.45 2.63
C ASN A 96 0.99 -32.99 1.15
N ALA A 97 0.69 -31.70 0.97
CA ALA A 97 0.46 -31.05 -0.31
C ALA A 97 1.56 -30.04 -0.64
N HIS A 98 1.67 -29.65 -1.91
CA HIS A 98 2.52 -28.53 -2.31
C HIS A 98 1.81 -27.19 -2.09
N CYS A 99 2.57 -26.16 -1.75
CA CYS A 99 2.10 -24.78 -1.68
C CYS A 99 2.92 -23.90 -2.62
N ILE A 100 2.26 -23.23 -3.56
CA ILE A 100 2.88 -22.25 -4.46
C ILE A 100 2.44 -20.87 -4.02
N LEU A 101 3.42 -20.01 -3.73
CA LEU A 101 3.21 -18.60 -3.42
C LEU A 101 3.67 -17.78 -4.63
N GLY A 102 2.71 -17.28 -5.42
CA GLY A 102 2.98 -16.46 -6.60
C GLY A 102 3.04 -14.98 -6.24
N SER A 103 4.05 -14.27 -6.74
CA SER A 103 4.14 -12.81 -6.60
C SER A 103 5.23 -12.24 -7.50
N ALA A 104 4.98 -11.08 -8.11
CA ALA A 104 6.01 -10.28 -8.76
C ALA A 104 6.85 -9.47 -7.75
N THR A 105 6.28 -9.19 -6.58
CA THR A 105 6.91 -8.45 -5.47
C THR A 105 6.73 -9.23 -4.16
N PRO A 106 7.47 -10.34 -3.96
CA PRO A 106 7.29 -11.21 -2.80
C PRO A 106 7.43 -10.47 -1.47
N SER A 107 6.69 -10.90 -0.47
CA SER A 107 6.76 -10.37 0.88
C SER A 107 8.13 -10.64 1.50
N LEU A 108 8.57 -9.76 2.41
CA LEU A 108 9.86 -9.92 3.09
C LEU A 108 9.91 -11.21 3.91
N GLU A 109 8.78 -11.63 4.52
CA GLU A 109 8.67 -12.88 5.26
C GLU A 109 8.86 -14.11 4.36
N THR A 110 8.28 -14.09 3.17
CA THR A 110 8.43 -15.15 2.17
C THR A 110 9.88 -15.25 1.69
N LEU A 111 10.49 -14.12 1.33
CA LEU A 111 11.92 -14.07 0.96
C LEU A 111 12.83 -14.54 2.09
N PHE A 112 12.54 -14.16 3.33
CA PHE A 112 13.28 -14.61 4.50
C PHE A 112 13.18 -16.13 4.69
N ASN A 113 11.97 -16.69 4.56
CA ASN A 113 11.76 -18.14 4.64
C ASN A 113 12.53 -18.89 3.55
N CYS A 114 12.53 -18.39 2.31
CA CYS A 114 13.28 -18.96 1.20
C CYS A 114 14.80 -18.98 1.42
N ARG A 115 15.34 -18.03 2.21
CA ARG A 115 16.78 -18.01 2.54
C ARG A 115 17.16 -18.98 3.66
N GLY A 116 16.27 -19.19 4.64
CA GLY A 116 16.60 -19.89 5.88
C GLY A 116 15.98 -21.28 6.04
N LYS A 117 14.92 -21.62 5.30
CA LYS A 117 14.14 -22.85 5.52
C LYS A 117 14.29 -23.83 4.36
N LYS A 118 14.70 -25.06 4.68
CA LYS A 118 14.89 -26.18 3.73
C LYS A 118 13.66 -26.48 2.85
N HIS A 119 12.46 -26.21 3.34
CA HIS A 119 11.21 -26.52 2.64
C HIS A 119 10.68 -25.40 1.72
N PHE A 120 11.42 -24.29 1.60
CA PHE A 120 11.05 -23.17 0.75
C PHE A 120 12.06 -23.07 -0.40
N ASN A 121 11.56 -23.10 -1.64
CA ASN A 121 12.37 -22.96 -2.84
C ASN A 121 11.89 -21.75 -3.65
N VAL A 122 12.82 -20.96 -4.16
CA VAL A 122 12.49 -19.85 -5.07
C VAL A 122 12.55 -20.36 -6.50
N VAL A 123 11.49 -20.11 -7.26
CA VAL A 123 11.45 -20.36 -8.70
C VAL A 123 11.26 -19.03 -9.42
N HIS A 124 12.23 -18.67 -10.27
CA HIS A 124 12.21 -17.41 -11.00
C HIS A 124 11.68 -17.58 -12.43
N LEU A 125 10.82 -16.66 -12.85
CA LEU A 125 10.38 -16.51 -14.23
C LEU A 125 10.93 -15.16 -14.76
N PRO A 126 12.15 -15.14 -15.34
CA PRO A 126 12.85 -13.89 -15.64
C PRO A 126 12.29 -13.13 -16.85
N LYS A 127 11.52 -13.79 -17.71
CA LYS A 127 10.93 -13.19 -18.91
C LYS A 127 9.51 -12.69 -18.63
N ARG A 128 9.19 -11.51 -19.15
CA ARG A 128 7.81 -11.00 -19.12
C ARG A 128 6.93 -11.83 -20.05
N VAL A 129 5.63 -11.82 -19.75
CA VAL A 129 4.62 -12.39 -20.65
C VAL A 129 4.82 -11.79 -22.05
N MET A 130 4.98 -12.65 -23.06
CA MET A 130 5.21 -12.27 -24.46
C MET A 130 6.47 -11.42 -24.71
N ASP A 131 7.47 -11.46 -23.82
CA ASP A 131 8.70 -10.67 -23.94
C ASP A 131 8.44 -9.15 -24.10
N LEU A 132 7.34 -8.64 -23.53
CA LEU A 132 6.97 -7.23 -23.58
C LEU A 132 8.04 -6.33 -22.93
N ALA A 133 8.31 -5.17 -23.55
CA ALA A 133 9.26 -4.19 -23.04
C ALA A 133 8.82 -3.54 -21.71
N PHE A 134 9.78 -3.04 -20.94
CA PHE A 134 9.50 -2.16 -19.79
C PHE A 134 9.02 -0.78 -20.26
N PRO A 135 8.12 -0.13 -19.49
CA PRO A 135 7.79 1.27 -19.74
C PRO A 135 9.05 2.14 -19.55
N GLU A 136 9.12 3.25 -20.28
CA GLU A 136 10.14 4.26 -20.07
C GLU A 136 9.91 4.95 -18.72
N MET A 137 10.92 4.95 -17.86
CA MET A 137 10.85 5.55 -16.52
C MET A 137 11.79 6.76 -16.45
N LYS A 138 11.25 7.91 -16.04
CA LYS A 138 12.03 9.15 -15.86
C LYS A 138 12.02 9.57 -14.39
N LEU A 139 13.21 9.78 -13.82
CA LEU A 139 13.36 10.33 -12.48
C LEU A 139 13.42 11.86 -12.58
N VAL A 140 12.39 12.53 -12.05
CA VAL A 140 12.34 14.01 -12.00
C VAL A 140 12.79 14.48 -10.63
N ASP A 141 13.82 15.32 -10.62
CA ASP A 141 14.32 15.92 -9.41
C ASP A 141 13.45 17.10 -8.97
N LEU A 142 12.75 16.94 -7.86
CA LEU A 142 11.91 17.99 -7.28
C LEU A 142 12.71 18.97 -6.39
N ARG A 143 14.03 18.86 -6.29
CA ARG A 143 14.82 19.84 -5.50
C ARG A 143 14.70 21.26 -6.06
N GLU A 144 14.53 21.38 -7.37
CA GLU A 144 14.36 22.64 -8.07
C GLU A 144 12.86 22.89 -8.34
N GLY A 145 12.32 24.02 -7.87
CA GLY A 145 10.93 24.42 -8.16
C GLY A 145 9.83 23.81 -7.29
N PHE A 146 10.14 22.94 -6.32
CA PHE A 146 9.13 22.40 -5.39
C PHE A 146 8.66 23.42 -4.35
N PHE A 147 9.47 24.41 -4.01
CA PHE A 147 9.03 25.59 -3.26
C PHE A 147 9.00 26.79 -4.18
N THR A 148 7.80 27.28 -4.44
CA THR A 148 7.54 28.52 -5.17
C THR A 148 7.13 29.62 -4.19
N ARG A 149 7.03 30.87 -4.67
CA ARG A 149 6.52 31.97 -3.84
C ARG A 149 5.09 31.71 -3.34
N ASP A 150 4.31 30.93 -4.10
CA ASP A 150 2.92 30.60 -3.82
C ASP A 150 2.75 29.30 -3.01
N GLY A 151 3.85 28.65 -2.62
CA GLY A 151 3.87 27.47 -1.75
C GLY A 151 4.50 26.24 -2.39
N VAL A 152 4.04 25.06 -1.96
CA VAL A 152 4.60 23.77 -2.42
C VAL A 152 3.98 23.39 -3.76
N ASN A 153 4.81 23.29 -4.80
CA ASN A 153 4.40 22.82 -6.11
C ASN A 153 4.53 21.29 -6.18
N LEU A 154 3.39 20.59 -6.25
CA LEU A 154 3.34 19.12 -6.26
C LEU A 154 3.53 18.52 -7.65
N ILE A 155 3.32 19.32 -8.69
CA ILE A 155 3.37 18.90 -10.08
C ILE A 155 4.52 19.64 -10.74
N SER A 156 5.63 18.93 -10.93
CA SER A 156 6.78 19.44 -11.68
C SER A 156 6.40 19.81 -13.10
N GLU A 157 7.17 20.70 -13.72
CA GLU A 157 6.94 21.12 -15.09
C GLU A 157 6.95 19.94 -16.08
N PRO A 158 7.92 18.99 -16.04
CA PRO A 158 7.89 17.81 -16.92
C PRO A 158 6.65 16.93 -16.72
N LEU A 159 6.18 16.78 -15.46
CA LEU A 159 4.95 16.03 -15.18
C LEU A 159 3.72 16.77 -15.73
N ALA A 160 3.69 18.09 -15.59
CA ALA A 160 2.58 18.90 -16.10
C ALA A 160 2.48 18.83 -17.62
N GLU A 161 3.60 18.88 -18.34
CA GLU A 161 3.63 18.72 -19.80
C GLU A 161 3.08 17.36 -20.25
N HIS A 162 3.57 16.27 -19.67
CA HIS A 162 3.08 14.93 -20.00
C HIS A 162 1.60 14.70 -19.63
N LEU A 163 1.11 15.35 -18.57
CA LEU A 163 -0.32 15.33 -18.25
C LEU A 163 -1.14 16.06 -19.32
N LYS A 164 -0.70 17.24 -19.80
CA LYS A 164 -1.39 17.96 -20.89
C LYS A 164 -1.45 17.13 -22.16
N GLU A 165 -0.34 16.49 -22.53
CA GLU A 165 -0.27 15.63 -23.71
C GLU A 165 -1.23 14.44 -23.61
N THR A 166 -1.25 13.77 -22.45
CA THR A 166 -2.15 12.64 -22.17
C THR A 166 -3.61 13.08 -22.27
N ILE A 167 -3.99 14.21 -21.65
CA ILE A 167 -5.35 14.74 -21.68
C ILE A 167 -5.74 15.17 -23.11
N ALA A 168 -4.85 15.84 -23.85
CA ALA A 168 -5.09 16.26 -25.22
C ALA A 168 -5.33 15.09 -26.18
N LYS A 169 -4.81 13.90 -25.85
CA LYS A 169 -5.05 12.65 -26.58
C LYS A 169 -6.32 11.90 -26.14
N ASN A 170 -7.10 12.45 -25.20
CA ASN A 170 -8.22 11.78 -24.54
C ASN A 170 -7.81 10.46 -23.86
N GLU A 171 -6.58 10.39 -23.36
CA GLU A 171 -6.05 9.26 -22.60
C GLU A 171 -6.18 9.51 -21.09
N GLN A 172 -5.97 8.47 -20.28
CA GLN A 172 -6.08 8.56 -18.82
C GLN A 172 -4.69 8.49 -18.17
N ALA A 173 -4.45 9.39 -17.21
CA ALA A 173 -3.27 9.37 -16.36
C ALA A 173 -3.63 8.87 -14.96
N ILE A 174 -2.78 8.02 -14.37
CA ILE A 174 -2.90 7.57 -12.98
C ILE A 174 -1.80 8.22 -12.15
N LEU A 175 -2.19 9.01 -11.15
CA LEU A 175 -1.27 9.62 -10.19
C LEU A 175 -1.33 8.85 -8.86
N LEU A 176 -0.21 8.24 -8.49
CA LEU A 176 -0.09 7.46 -7.25
C LEU A 176 0.42 8.35 -6.10
N LEU A 177 -0.30 8.32 -4.98
CA LEU A 177 0.06 9.01 -3.74
C LEU A 177 0.02 8.03 -2.57
N ASN A 178 0.94 8.20 -1.62
CA ASN A 178 1.20 7.24 -0.55
C ASN A 178 0.09 7.14 0.54
N ARG A 179 -0.97 7.97 0.51
CA ARG A 179 -2.05 7.88 1.52
C ARG A 179 -3.32 8.68 1.20
N ARG A 180 -4.46 8.22 1.74
CA ARG A 180 -5.63 9.07 2.03
C ARG A 180 -5.37 9.83 3.34
N GLY A 181 -5.08 11.13 3.25
CA GLY A 181 -4.96 12.04 4.41
C GLY A 181 -3.61 12.76 4.59
N TYR A 182 -3.59 13.76 5.46
CA TYR A 182 -2.44 14.63 5.74
C TYR A 182 -1.51 14.01 6.81
N SER A 183 -0.56 13.15 6.43
CA SER A 183 0.53 12.81 7.37
C SER A 183 1.59 13.90 7.32
N ASN A 184 1.39 14.94 8.11
CA ASN A 184 2.25 16.11 8.12
C ASN A 184 3.56 15.78 8.83
N PHE A 185 4.66 15.57 8.11
CA PHE A 185 5.99 15.63 8.76
C PHE A 185 6.54 17.05 8.63
N VAL A 186 7.37 17.43 9.59
CA VAL A 186 7.95 18.76 9.68
C VAL A 186 9.38 18.73 9.14
N PHE A 187 9.69 19.60 8.20
CA PHE A 187 11.03 19.69 7.59
C PHE A 187 11.35 21.13 7.15
N CYS A 188 12.62 21.40 6.89
CA CYS A 188 13.10 22.67 6.37
C CYS A 188 13.26 22.61 4.83
N PRO A 189 12.52 23.41 4.05
CA PRO A 189 12.70 23.54 2.61
C PRO A 189 14.12 23.86 2.16
N SER A 190 14.82 24.72 2.92
CA SER A 190 16.11 25.26 2.50
C SER A 190 17.28 24.31 2.72
N CYS A 191 17.31 23.59 3.85
CA CYS A 191 18.43 22.71 4.20
C CYS A 191 18.04 21.23 4.33
N ARG A 192 16.77 20.88 4.14
CA ARG A 192 16.22 19.50 4.18
C ARG A 192 16.24 18.85 5.56
N HIS A 193 16.53 19.60 6.62
CA HIS A 193 16.44 19.11 7.99
C HIS A 193 15.01 18.70 8.36
N THR A 194 14.83 17.45 8.76
CA THR A 194 13.58 16.91 9.32
C THR A 194 13.58 16.97 10.84
N LEU A 195 12.42 17.15 11.46
CA LEU A 195 12.31 17.14 12.91
C LEU A 195 12.24 15.69 13.43
N HIS A 196 13.31 15.22 14.09
CA HIS A 196 13.43 13.86 14.62
C HIS A 196 13.09 13.78 16.12
N CYS A 197 12.56 12.62 16.52
CA CYS A 197 12.39 12.25 17.92
C CYS A 197 13.74 11.98 18.56
N ARG A 198 14.08 12.69 19.65
CA ARG A 198 15.33 12.47 20.40
C ARG A 198 15.45 11.07 21.03
N ASN A 199 14.33 10.37 21.21
CA ASN A 199 14.30 9.06 21.87
C ASN A 199 14.33 7.89 20.89
N CYS A 200 13.90 8.09 19.64
CA CYS A 200 13.67 7.00 18.68
C CYS A 200 14.32 7.25 17.31
N ASP A 201 14.90 8.43 17.08
CA ASP A 201 15.49 8.86 15.81
C ASP A 201 14.55 8.81 14.58
N VAL A 202 13.24 8.73 14.82
CA VAL A 202 12.21 8.76 13.77
C VAL A 202 11.69 10.17 13.53
N THR A 203 11.20 10.45 12.31
CA THR A 203 10.54 11.72 11.99
C THR A 203 9.24 11.89 12.78
N LEU A 204 9.01 13.10 13.30
CA LEU A 204 7.81 13.42 14.08
C LEU A 204 6.63 13.84 13.18
N THR A 205 5.41 13.44 13.57
CA THR A 205 4.16 13.81 12.89
C THR A 205 3.56 15.06 13.53
N PHE A 206 3.22 16.07 12.74
CA PHE A 206 2.56 17.28 13.19
C PHE A 206 1.05 17.08 13.38
N HIS A 207 0.58 17.39 14.58
CA HIS A 207 -0.82 17.43 14.93
C HIS A 207 -1.26 18.88 15.15
N LYS A 208 -2.24 19.32 14.36
CA LYS A 208 -2.85 20.65 14.52
C LYS A 208 -3.70 20.67 15.79
N SER A 209 -3.43 21.62 16.67
CA SER A 209 -4.24 21.88 17.86
C SER A 209 -5.21 23.03 17.58
N LYS A 210 -6.48 22.88 17.98
CA LYS A 210 -7.48 23.96 17.90
C LYS A 210 -7.27 25.03 18.99
N ARG A 211 -6.52 24.72 20.05
CA ARG A 211 -6.18 25.66 21.13
C ARG A 211 -4.75 26.15 20.91
N ALA A 212 -4.58 27.47 20.86
CA ALA A 212 -3.29 28.14 21.00
C ALA A 212 -2.81 27.97 22.46
N ALA A 213 -2.29 26.78 22.79
CA ALA A 213 -2.00 26.41 24.17
C ALA A 213 -0.69 27.01 24.71
N TYR A 214 0.14 27.59 23.84
CA TYR A 214 1.47 28.07 24.19
C TYR A 214 1.67 29.49 23.69
N ASP A 215 0.92 30.43 24.25
CA ASP A 215 1.24 31.84 24.07
C ASP A 215 2.59 32.10 24.78
N ARG A 216 3.68 32.19 24.02
CA ARG A 216 5.01 32.73 24.42
C ARG A 216 5.99 31.81 25.17
N MET A 217 6.01 30.49 24.91
CA MET A 217 7.12 29.65 25.43
C MET A 217 8.33 29.72 24.47
N ARG A 218 9.33 30.55 24.82
CA ARG A 218 10.64 30.59 24.14
C ARG A 218 11.52 29.48 24.72
N THR A 219 11.94 28.53 23.88
CA THR A 219 12.90 27.49 24.29
C THR A 219 14.27 27.78 23.67
N VAL A 220 15.25 26.91 23.92
CA VAL A 220 16.59 26.97 23.29
C VAL A 220 16.50 26.98 21.75
N THR A 221 15.47 26.36 21.17
CA THR A 221 15.23 26.34 19.72
C THR A 221 14.47 27.58 19.21
N GLY A 222 14.24 28.58 20.06
CA GLY A 222 13.66 29.87 19.68
C GLY A 222 12.15 29.94 19.84
N LYS A 223 11.48 30.56 18.86
CA LYS A 223 10.01 30.66 18.80
C LYS A 223 9.43 29.40 18.19
N HIS A 224 8.23 29.04 18.62
CA HIS A 224 7.52 27.85 18.17
C HIS A 224 6.18 28.20 17.56
N ILE A 225 5.76 27.37 16.64
CA ILE A 225 4.44 27.38 16.04
C ILE A 225 3.40 27.16 17.14
N ASN A 226 2.37 28.00 17.19
CA ASN A 226 1.36 28.01 18.26
C ASN A 226 0.08 27.22 17.95
N TYR A 227 -0.09 26.71 16.73
CA TYR A 227 -1.30 26.00 16.30
C TYR A 227 -1.13 24.47 16.26
N GLY A 228 -0.13 23.90 16.94
CA GLY A 228 0.06 22.44 17.01
C GLY A 228 1.36 22.01 17.65
N TYR A 229 1.60 20.70 17.63
CA TYR A 229 2.77 20.04 18.20
C TYR A 229 3.17 18.84 17.32
N ALA A 230 4.40 18.38 17.45
CA ALA A 230 4.88 17.20 16.76
C ALA A 230 4.98 15.99 17.71
N VAL A 231 4.59 14.80 17.24
CA VAL A 231 4.44 13.57 18.03
C VAL A 231 5.25 12.43 17.42
N CYS A 232 5.91 11.66 18.29
CA CYS A 232 6.48 10.37 17.92
C CYS A 232 5.43 9.27 18.11
N HIS A 233 5.13 8.48 17.08
CA HIS A 233 4.18 7.37 17.21
C HIS A 233 4.78 6.08 17.80
N TYR A 234 6.08 6.07 18.09
CA TYR A 234 6.75 4.94 18.75
C TYR A 234 6.79 5.12 20.27
N CYS A 235 7.25 6.28 20.75
CA CYS A 235 7.40 6.56 22.19
C CYS A 235 6.40 7.59 22.74
N LEU A 236 5.50 8.11 21.89
CA LEU A 236 4.49 9.12 22.23
C LEU A 236 5.05 10.46 22.73
N ALA A 237 6.37 10.67 22.65
CA ALA A 237 7.00 11.94 22.99
C ALA A 237 6.44 13.07 22.11
N GLN A 238 6.10 14.18 22.77
CA GLN A 238 5.58 15.37 22.13
C GLN A 238 6.62 16.49 22.17
N THR A 239 6.69 17.28 21.11
CA THR A 239 7.58 18.45 21.06
C THR A 239 6.91 19.62 20.36
N LEU A 240 7.28 20.83 20.79
CA LEU A 240 6.89 22.05 20.10
C LEU A 240 7.64 22.15 18.77
N VAL A 241 6.98 22.68 17.75
CA VAL A 241 7.58 22.83 16.43
C VAL A 241 8.24 24.19 16.30
N PRO A 242 9.56 24.28 16.06
CA PRO A 242 10.23 25.58 15.94
C PRO A 242 9.79 26.27 14.64
N GLU A 243 9.58 27.59 14.68
CA GLU A 243 9.26 28.39 13.49
C GLU A 243 10.42 28.42 12.49
N LYS A 244 11.65 28.44 13.03
CA LYS A 244 12.89 28.46 12.28
C LYS A 244 13.64 27.16 12.44
N CYS A 245 14.27 26.72 11.36
CA CYS A 245 15.12 25.56 11.34
C CYS A 245 16.31 25.74 12.29
N PRO A 246 16.59 24.78 13.19
CA PRO A 246 17.70 24.87 14.11
C PRO A 246 19.07 24.82 13.41
N LEU A 247 19.14 24.33 12.16
CA LEU A 247 20.40 24.23 11.40
C LEU A 247 20.71 25.44 10.53
N CYS A 248 19.71 26.04 9.86
CA CYS A 248 19.94 27.13 8.90
C CYS A 248 19.14 28.41 9.18
N GLY A 249 18.29 28.42 10.21
CA GLY A 249 17.50 29.60 10.59
C GLY A 249 16.36 29.99 9.63
N LYS A 250 16.17 29.27 8.51
CA LYS A 250 15.06 29.46 7.57
C LYS A 250 13.77 28.84 8.10
N GLY A 251 12.62 29.20 7.53
CA GLY A 251 11.31 28.70 8.00
C GLY A 251 11.18 27.18 7.92
N MET A 252 10.52 26.59 8.91
CA MET A 252 10.07 25.19 8.84
C MET A 252 8.75 25.11 8.09
N ALA A 253 8.56 24.05 7.31
CA ALA A 253 7.34 23.77 6.58
C ALA A 253 6.74 22.42 7.03
N MET A 254 5.42 22.32 6.89
CA MET A 254 4.70 21.07 7.07
C MET A 254 4.24 20.60 5.70
N ILE A 255 4.65 19.41 5.32
CA ILE A 255 4.15 18.80 4.10
C ILE A 255 3.06 17.81 4.48
N GLY A 256 1.83 18.21 4.19
CA GLY A 256 0.70 17.29 4.10
C GLY A 256 0.38 17.05 2.63
N LEU A 257 0.99 16.01 2.05
CA LEU A 257 0.62 15.53 0.71
C LEU A 257 -0.60 14.65 0.84
N GLY A 258 -1.77 15.27 0.99
CA GLY A 258 -3.04 14.58 0.88
C GLY A 258 -3.51 14.53 -0.57
N SER A 259 -4.32 13.52 -0.92
CA SER A 259 -5.02 13.46 -2.22
C SER A 259 -5.81 14.72 -2.52
N GLN A 260 -6.42 15.34 -1.51
CA GLN A 260 -7.17 16.61 -1.63
C GLN A 260 -6.32 17.77 -2.14
N ARG A 261 -5.09 17.92 -1.63
CA ARG A 261 -4.21 19.00 -2.06
C ARG A 261 -3.75 18.80 -3.50
N LEU A 262 -3.50 17.55 -3.91
CA LEU A 262 -3.17 17.25 -5.30
C LEU A 262 -4.38 17.54 -6.21
N GLU A 263 -5.59 17.18 -5.79
CA GLU A 263 -6.83 17.47 -6.52
C GLU A 263 -7.04 18.98 -6.72
N GLU A 264 -6.86 19.80 -5.69
CA GLU A 264 -6.93 21.27 -5.81
C GLU A 264 -5.87 21.82 -6.79
N GLU A 265 -4.64 21.31 -6.75
CA GLU A 265 -3.58 21.72 -7.69
C GLU A 265 -3.88 21.27 -9.12
N LEU A 266 -4.40 20.07 -9.31
CA LEU A 266 -4.82 19.56 -10.62
C LEU A 266 -5.96 20.40 -11.19
N ALA A 267 -6.99 20.70 -10.42
CA ALA A 267 -8.12 21.52 -10.85
C ALA A 267 -7.68 22.94 -11.28
N LYS A 268 -6.68 23.52 -10.61
CA LYS A 268 -6.12 24.81 -11.00
C LYS A 268 -5.31 24.75 -12.30
N LYS A 269 -4.47 23.71 -12.47
CA LYS A 269 -3.55 23.59 -13.63
C LYS A 269 -4.22 23.01 -14.87
N PHE A 270 -5.24 22.17 -14.69
CA PHE A 270 -5.95 21.43 -15.74
C PHE A 270 -7.46 21.53 -15.54
N PRO A 271 -8.07 22.72 -15.69
CA PRO A 271 -9.51 22.91 -15.44
C PRO A 271 -10.42 22.19 -16.45
N GLN A 272 -9.86 21.66 -17.55
CA GLN A 272 -10.58 20.94 -18.59
C GLN A 272 -10.42 19.41 -18.49
N ALA A 273 -9.68 18.92 -17.49
CA ALA A 273 -9.44 17.50 -17.25
C ALA A 273 -10.61 16.84 -16.49
#